data_AF-A0A932HWW0-F1
#
_entry.id   AF-A0A932HWW0-F1
#
_cell.length_a   1.000
_cell.length_b   1.000
_cell.length_c   1.000
_cell.angle_alpha   90.00
_cell.angle_beta   90.00
_cell.angle_gamma   90.00
#
_symmetry.space_group_name_H-M   'P 1'
#
loop_
_entity.id
_entity.type
_entity.pdbx_description
1 polymer ?
#
loop_
_entity_poly.entity_id
_entity_poly.type
_entity_poly.pdbx_seq_one_letter_code
_entity_poly.pdbx_strand_id
1 'polypeptide(L)'
;MKILWDHEEEKSMSSTYAPHVIAGAIKACEQLCGASQPWQTVGNQQREFMNAFYARCVDDLGEVPEVKTFAAWTAPPISAFLAENGFPDIKIPNFQEPNLGAAGVMNVGVSWKKPGKVITIKDPKEEAEYPGVELKRDQISYLLEQSKHPHPIVQISTRSGDQVFMSVVDEELRETEVLRKAMELALIRKYTDRFSELRFPMVDLQESVNLAWLAGMSTQLADGRSAIIGGAIQQTRFRMNQIGARAESAAVIYVTRGGSLVFKQPYTIDRPFLLWIDRGEIYFGRRDREHQLNFPLFAAYITPEHWKDPGDIGV
;
A
#
# COMPACT_ATOMS: atom_id res chain seq x y z
N MET A 1 2.66 -41.94 -27.72
CA MET A 1 1.68 -40.89 -27.40
C MET A 1 2.30 -40.04 -26.30
N LYS A 2 2.57 -38.76 -26.51
CA LYS A 2 3.27 -37.90 -25.56
C LYS A 2 2.24 -36.96 -24.93
N ILE A 3 1.96 -37.12 -23.64
CA ILE A 3 1.05 -36.23 -22.92
C ILE A 3 1.80 -34.93 -22.69
N LEU A 4 1.36 -33.87 -23.36
CA LEU A 4 1.69 -32.51 -22.95
C LEU A 4 0.87 -32.22 -21.70
N TRP A 5 1.56 -31.83 -20.63
CA TRP A 5 0.92 -31.18 -19.50
C TRP A 5 0.91 -29.70 -19.85
N ASP A 6 -0.24 -29.17 -20.23
CA ASP A 6 -0.47 -27.74 -20.25
C ASP A 6 -0.45 -27.26 -18.79
N HIS A 7 0.72 -26.80 -18.36
CA HIS A 7 0.78 -25.92 -17.20
C HIS A 7 0.16 -24.58 -17.63
N GLU A 8 -1.10 -24.36 -17.29
CA GLU A 8 -1.60 -23.00 -17.14
C GLU A 8 -0.71 -22.32 -16.10
N GLU A 9 0.15 -21.39 -16.54
CA GLU A 9 0.92 -20.55 -15.63
C GLU A 9 -0.08 -19.68 -14.86
N GLU A 10 -0.29 -20.01 -13.58
CA GLU A 10 -1.15 -19.23 -12.68
C GLU A 10 -0.60 -17.80 -12.65
N LYS A 11 -1.28 -16.87 -13.31
CA LYS A 11 -0.78 -15.51 -13.47
C LYS A 11 -0.61 -14.86 -12.11
N SER A 12 0.63 -14.47 -11.81
CA SER A 12 0.97 -13.73 -10.60
C SER A 12 0.14 -12.44 -10.53
N MET A 13 -0.69 -12.36 -9.49
CA MET A 13 -1.63 -11.25 -9.31
C MET A 13 -1.00 -10.16 -8.44
N SER A 14 -1.31 -8.91 -8.75
CA SER A 14 -1.00 -7.78 -7.87
C SER A 14 -1.79 -7.90 -6.56
N SER A 15 -1.22 -7.45 -5.45
CA SER A 15 -1.87 -7.49 -4.13
C SER A 15 -1.47 -6.30 -3.27
N THR A 16 -2.42 -5.71 -2.55
CA THR A 16 -2.21 -4.49 -1.74
C THR A 16 -2.54 -4.69 -0.26
N TYR A 17 -1.86 -3.92 0.60
CA TYR A 17 -2.05 -3.98 2.05
C TYR A 17 -2.04 -2.58 2.67
N ALA A 18 -3.04 -2.30 3.52
CA ALA A 18 -3.26 -1.01 4.18
C ALA A 18 -3.58 -1.26 5.67
N PRO A 19 -2.56 -1.47 6.54
CA PRO A 19 -2.77 -2.03 7.88
C PRO A 19 -3.58 -1.11 8.80
N HIS A 20 -3.36 0.21 8.72
CA HIS A 20 -4.09 1.21 9.49
C HIS A 20 -5.59 1.25 9.16
N VAL A 21 -5.98 0.97 7.91
CA VAL A 21 -7.40 0.90 7.49
C VAL A 21 -8.11 -0.25 8.20
N ILE A 22 -7.49 -1.43 8.20
CA ILE A 22 -8.04 -2.63 8.83
C ILE A 22 -8.13 -2.43 10.36
N ALA A 23 -7.07 -1.89 10.97
CA ALA A 23 -7.05 -1.60 12.40
C ALA A 23 -8.08 -0.53 12.80
N GLY A 24 -8.19 0.57 12.05
CA GLY A 24 -9.18 1.61 12.29
C GLY A 24 -10.63 1.12 12.13
N ALA A 25 -10.88 0.15 11.24
CA ALA A 25 -12.21 -0.44 11.06
C ALA A 25 -12.59 -1.30 12.27
N ILE A 26 -11.69 -2.18 12.73
CA ILE A 26 -11.86 -2.95 13.97
C ILE A 26 -11.99 -2.01 15.18
N LYS A 27 -11.28 -0.87 15.19
CA LYS A 27 -11.39 0.11 16.28
C LYS A 27 -12.75 0.81 16.31
N ALA A 28 -13.33 1.12 15.15
CA ALA A 28 -14.70 1.63 15.06
C ALA A 28 -15.73 0.61 15.57
N CYS A 29 -15.50 -0.69 15.35
CA CYS A 29 -16.33 -1.77 15.93
C CYS A 29 -16.31 -1.73 17.47
N GLU A 30 -15.12 -1.63 18.09
CA GLU A 30 -14.98 -1.54 19.56
C GLU A 30 -15.72 -0.33 20.13
N GLN A 31 -15.62 0.83 19.47
CA GLN A 31 -16.26 2.08 19.87
C GLN A 31 -17.79 2.01 19.74
N LEU A 32 -18.31 1.45 18.65
CA LEU A 32 -19.75 1.26 18.43
C LEU A 32 -20.38 0.36 19.49
N CYS A 33 -19.70 -0.75 19.82
CA CYS A 33 -20.28 -1.79 20.67
C CYS A 33 -19.97 -1.62 22.16
N GLY A 34 -18.98 -0.81 22.53
CA GLY A 34 -18.50 -0.70 23.91
C GLY A 34 -17.82 -1.99 24.37
N ALA A 35 -16.86 -2.47 23.55
CA ALA A 35 -16.14 -3.71 23.81
C ALA A 35 -15.47 -3.72 25.19
N SER A 36 -15.84 -4.69 26.03
CA SER A 36 -15.30 -4.85 27.39
C SER A 36 -14.14 -5.85 27.46
N GLN A 37 -13.89 -6.57 26.36
CA GLN A 37 -12.87 -7.62 26.24
C GLN A 37 -12.10 -7.53 24.91
N PRO A 38 -10.86 -8.06 24.83
CA PRO A 38 -10.13 -8.19 23.57
C PRO A 38 -10.87 -9.10 22.57
N TRP A 39 -10.74 -8.79 21.28
CA TRP A 39 -11.28 -9.62 20.19
C TRP A 39 -10.70 -11.04 20.22
N GLN A 40 -11.60 -12.03 20.16
CA GLN A 40 -11.27 -13.43 20.07
C GLN A 40 -11.08 -13.84 18.61
N THR A 41 -9.94 -14.45 18.29
CA THR A 41 -9.55 -14.86 16.93
C THR A 41 -9.84 -16.34 16.69
N VAL A 42 -10.57 -16.65 15.63
CA VAL A 42 -10.85 -18.03 15.17
C VAL A 42 -9.79 -18.58 14.21
N GLY A 43 -9.04 -17.72 13.51
CA GLY A 43 -8.04 -18.13 12.50
C GLY A 43 -6.59 -17.68 12.79
N ASN A 44 -5.62 -18.35 12.15
CA ASN A 44 -4.19 -18.02 12.29
C ASN A 44 -3.88 -16.60 11.78
N GLN A 45 -4.40 -16.20 10.62
CA GLN A 45 -4.22 -14.87 10.04
C GLN A 45 -4.77 -13.74 10.92
N GLN A 46 -5.95 -13.96 11.53
CA GLN A 46 -6.51 -13.06 12.54
C GLN A 46 -5.57 -12.92 13.75
N ARG A 47 -5.03 -14.05 14.24
CA ARG A 47 -4.10 -14.06 15.37
C ARG A 47 -2.76 -13.40 15.06
N GLU A 48 -2.23 -13.58 13.86
CA GLU A 48 -1.07 -12.86 13.35
C GLU A 48 -1.36 -11.35 13.31
N PHE A 49 -2.45 -10.93 12.69
CA PHE A 49 -2.81 -9.52 12.58
C PHE A 49 -2.97 -8.84 13.95
N MET A 50 -3.73 -9.46 14.85
CA MET A 50 -3.98 -8.91 16.19
C MET A 50 -2.71 -8.84 17.06
N ASN A 51 -1.78 -9.79 16.90
CA ASN A 51 -0.54 -9.81 17.69
C ASN A 51 0.60 -8.96 17.10
N ALA A 52 0.71 -8.89 15.77
CA ALA A 52 1.84 -8.26 15.08
C ALA A 52 1.57 -6.80 14.67
N PHE A 53 0.33 -6.50 14.26
CA PHE A 53 -0.02 -5.24 13.60
C PHE A 53 -1.02 -4.40 14.42
N TYR A 54 -2.13 -4.98 14.88
CA TYR A 54 -3.31 -4.22 15.35
C TYR A 54 -3.01 -3.12 16.38
N ALA A 55 -2.43 -3.46 17.53
CA ALA A 55 -2.23 -2.49 18.61
C ALA A 55 -1.39 -1.27 18.16
N ARG A 56 -0.24 -1.53 17.52
CA ARG A 56 0.63 -0.48 16.96
C ARG A 56 -0.05 0.33 15.84
N CYS A 57 -0.89 -0.30 15.03
CA CYS A 57 -1.68 0.42 14.02
C CYS A 57 -2.72 1.33 14.66
N VAL A 58 -3.31 0.93 15.80
CA VAL A 58 -4.24 1.75 16.58
C VAL A 58 -3.53 2.92 17.26
N ASP A 59 -2.33 2.70 17.80
CA ASP A 59 -1.47 3.76 18.35
C ASP A 59 -1.12 4.80 17.26
N ASP A 60 -0.81 4.34 16.03
CA ASP A 60 -0.50 5.18 14.87
C ASP A 60 -1.70 6.02 14.35
N LEU A 61 -2.96 5.68 14.66
CA LEU A 61 -4.15 6.30 14.00
C LEU A 61 -4.25 7.83 14.17
N GLY A 62 -3.68 8.40 15.25
CA GLY A 62 -3.64 9.85 15.45
C GLY A 62 -2.81 10.58 14.39
N GLU A 63 -1.77 9.92 13.87
CA GLU A 63 -0.80 10.46 12.91
C GLU A 63 -1.15 10.11 11.45
N VAL A 64 -2.31 9.45 11.23
CA VAL A 64 -2.85 9.10 9.91
C VAL A 64 -4.30 9.61 9.76
N PRO A 65 -4.54 10.94 9.78
CA PRO A 65 -5.87 11.53 9.61
C PRO A 65 -6.52 11.24 8.24
N GLU A 66 -5.77 10.69 7.30
CA GLU A 66 -6.24 10.17 6.02
C GLU A 66 -7.11 8.91 6.16
N VAL A 67 -6.98 8.17 7.26
CA VAL A 67 -7.80 6.99 7.58
C VAL A 67 -9.12 7.43 8.21
N LYS A 68 -10.22 7.23 7.49
CA LYS A 68 -11.59 7.39 7.99
C LYS A 68 -12.22 6.03 8.15
N THR A 69 -12.84 5.75 9.30
CA THR A 69 -13.53 4.48 9.53
C THR A 69 -14.91 4.68 10.14
N PHE A 70 -15.79 3.71 9.92
CA PHE A 70 -17.18 3.76 10.35
C PHE A 70 -17.72 2.34 10.57
N ALA A 71 -18.49 2.13 11.64
CA ALA A 71 -19.09 0.85 11.98
C ALA A 71 -20.59 0.98 12.25
N ALA A 72 -21.37 -0.04 11.91
CA ALA A 72 -22.80 -0.08 12.19
C ALA A 72 -23.34 -1.51 12.37
N TRP A 73 -24.50 -1.61 13.03
CA TRP A 73 -25.27 -2.84 13.22
C TRP A 73 -26.14 -3.22 11.99
N THR A 74 -26.11 -2.43 10.92
CA THR A 74 -26.78 -2.72 9.65
C THR A 74 -25.95 -2.19 8.46
N ALA A 75 -26.17 -2.74 7.27
CA ALA A 75 -25.44 -2.37 6.06
C ALA A 75 -25.68 -0.93 5.53
N PRO A 76 -26.93 -0.38 5.49
CA PRO A 76 -27.18 0.89 4.78
C PRO A 76 -26.37 2.10 5.26
N PRO A 77 -26.15 2.33 6.58
CA PRO A 77 -25.28 3.41 7.05
C PRO A 77 -23.83 3.29 6.56
N ILE A 78 -23.32 2.06 6.41
CA ILE A 78 -21.95 1.81 5.92
C ILE A 78 -21.88 2.06 4.40
N SER A 79 -22.90 1.65 3.65
CA SER A 79 -23.00 1.98 2.22
C SER A 79 -23.08 3.50 1.97
N ALA A 80 -23.76 4.25 2.84
CA ALA A 80 -23.77 5.71 2.78
C ALA A 80 -22.36 6.29 3.02
N PHE A 81 -21.68 5.88 4.10
CA PHE A 81 -20.30 6.28 4.40
C PHE A 81 -19.32 5.98 3.25
N LEU A 82 -19.44 4.81 2.61
CA LEU A 82 -18.61 4.45 1.46
C LEU A 82 -18.90 5.32 0.23
N ALA A 83 -20.18 5.59 -0.08
CA ALA A 83 -20.57 6.47 -1.17
C ALA A 83 -20.06 7.91 -0.95
N GLU A 84 -20.20 8.45 0.26
CA GLU A 84 -19.69 9.78 0.66
C GLU A 84 -18.17 9.92 0.51
N ASN A 85 -17.42 8.81 0.61
CA ASN A 85 -15.97 8.77 0.47
C ASN A 85 -15.51 8.23 -0.91
N GLY A 86 -16.39 8.20 -1.92
CA GLY A 86 -16.03 7.91 -3.32
C GLY A 86 -16.17 6.45 -3.77
N PHE A 87 -16.84 5.60 -2.99
CA PHE A 87 -17.01 4.16 -3.24
C PHE A 87 -18.49 3.73 -3.28
N PRO A 88 -19.34 4.33 -4.14
CA PRO A 88 -20.78 4.03 -4.18
C PRO A 88 -21.11 2.61 -4.66
N ASP A 89 -20.20 1.97 -5.40
CA ASP A 89 -20.43 0.66 -6.02
C ASP A 89 -20.19 -0.55 -5.09
N ILE A 90 -19.68 -0.33 -3.87
CA ILE A 90 -19.39 -1.42 -2.92
C ILE A 90 -20.71 -1.99 -2.36
N LYS A 91 -21.05 -3.20 -2.81
CA LYS A 91 -22.23 -3.94 -2.37
C LYS A 91 -21.95 -4.69 -1.08
N ILE A 92 -22.46 -4.16 0.03
CA ILE A 92 -22.41 -4.81 1.34
C ILE A 92 -23.60 -5.78 1.47
N PRO A 93 -23.40 -7.06 1.87
CA PRO A 93 -24.50 -7.97 2.19
C PRO A 93 -25.35 -7.45 3.36
N ASN A 94 -26.65 -7.78 3.38
CA ASN A 94 -27.51 -7.45 4.51
C ASN A 94 -27.13 -8.24 5.76
N PHE A 95 -26.97 -7.55 6.90
CA PHE A 95 -26.75 -8.13 8.22
C PHE A 95 -27.48 -7.31 9.31
N GLN A 96 -27.66 -7.92 10.48
CA GLN A 96 -28.29 -7.35 11.69
C GLN A 96 -27.65 -7.96 12.96
N GLU A 97 -27.93 -7.38 14.14
CA GLU A 97 -27.49 -7.89 15.46
C GLU A 97 -27.66 -9.42 15.60
N PRO A 98 -26.70 -10.14 16.22
CA PRO A 98 -25.48 -9.66 16.88
C PRO A 98 -24.31 -9.38 15.91
N ASN A 99 -24.55 -9.41 14.60
CA ASN A 99 -23.53 -9.12 13.60
C ASN A 99 -23.40 -7.60 13.41
N LEU A 100 -22.16 -7.15 13.30
CA LEU A 100 -21.80 -5.80 12.91
C LEU A 100 -20.91 -5.83 11.66
N GLY A 101 -20.89 -4.71 10.96
CA GLY A 101 -19.94 -4.43 9.88
C GLY A 101 -19.18 -3.15 10.16
N ALA A 102 -18.01 -3.01 9.54
CA ALA A 102 -17.29 -1.76 9.47
C ALA A 102 -16.68 -1.57 8.09
N ALA A 103 -16.47 -0.31 7.73
CA ALA A 103 -15.67 0.12 6.60
C ALA A 103 -14.51 0.98 7.10
N GLY A 104 -13.38 0.90 6.39
CA GLY A 104 -12.30 1.87 6.46
C GLY A 104 -11.95 2.34 5.06
N VAL A 105 -11.65 3.63 4.93
CA VAL A 105 -11.16 4.28 3.72
C VAL A 105 -9.90 5.05 4.08
N MET A 106 -8.90 5.02 3.21
CA MET A 106 -7.68 5.82 3.34
C MET A 106 -7.40 6.58 2.06
N ASN A 107 -6.98 7.84 2.20
CA ASN A 107 -6.83 8.78 1.10
C ASN A 107 -5.44 9.45 1.17
N VAL A 108 -4.40 8.80 0.61
CA VAL A 108 -2.99 9.21 0.71
C VAL A 108 -2.38 9.40 -0.67
N GLY A 109 -2.21 10.65 -1.11
CA GLY A 109 -1.61 10.97 -2.41
C GLY A 109 -0.39 11.86 -2.30
N VAL A 110 0.63 11.53 -3.10
CA VAL A 110 1.96 12.10 -3.01
C VAL A 110 2.48 12.56 -4.37
N SER A 111 2.72 13.85 -4.48
CA SER A 111 3.27 14.49 -5.69
C SER A 111 4.79 14.36 -5.74
N TRP A 112 5.37 14.05 -6.90
CA TRP A 112 6.83 14.06 -7.10
C TRP A 112 7.37 15.49 -6.93
N LYS A 113 8.59 15.64 -6.39
CA LYS A 113 9.23 16.98 -6.26
C LYS A 113 9.31 17.67 -7.62
N LYS A 114 9.63 16.92 -8.67
CA LYS A 114 9.63 17.34 -10.09
C LYS A 114 8.90 16.27 -10.92
N PRO A 115 8.03 16.65 -11.88
CA PRO A 115 7.45 15.68 -12.79
C PRO A 115 8.52 14.88 -13.53
N GLY A 116 8.25 13.59 -13.73
CA GLY A 116 9.06 12.72 -14.56
C GLY A 116 8.82 12.95 -16.05
N LYS A 117 9.67 12.34 -16.87
CA LYS A 117 9.48 12.28 -18.32
C LYS A 117 8.72 11.01 -18.67
N VAL A 118 7.65 11.12 -19.47
CA VAL A 118 6.96 9.96 -20.04
C VAL A 118 7.89 9.20 -21.00
N ILE A 119 7.96 7.89 -20.84
CA ILE A 119 8.76 6.95 -21.64
C ILE A 119 7.99 5.65 -21.88
N THR A 120 8.55 4.76 -22.68
CA THR A 120 8.08 3.37 -22.83
C THR A 120 9.01 2.43 -22.07
N ILE A 121 8.44 1.53 -21.27
CA ILE A 121 9.12 0.36 -20.69
C ILE A 121 8.87 -0.83 -21.62
N LYS A 122 9.88 -1.67 -21.81
CA LYS A 122 9.73 -2.97 -22.51
C LYS A 122 9.81 -4.08 -21.48
N ASP A 123 8.84 -4.98 -21.48
CA ASP A 123 8.93 -6.21 -20.71
C ASP A 123 9.90 -7.19 -21.43
N PRO A 124 10.97 -7.67 -20.76
CA PRO A 124 11.98 -8.53 -21.38
C PRO A 124 11.54 -9.99 -21.51
N LYS A 125 10.35 -10.37 -21.01
CA LYS A 125 9.74 -11.70 -21.14
C LYS A 125 8.62 -11.73 -22.18
N GLU A 126 7.72 -10.75 -22.14
CA GLU A 126 6.48 -10.75 -22.95
C GLU A 126 6.63 -9.98 -24.29
N GLU A 127 7.77 -9.34 -24.56
CA GLU A 127 8.00 -8.36 -25.64
C GLU A 127 7.03 -7.15 -25.66
N ALA A 128 6.16 -7.05 -24.64
CA ALA A 128 5.16 -6.01 -24.51
C ALA A 128 5.76 -4.62 -24.21
N GLU A 129 5.11 -3.58 -24.73
CA GLU A 129 5.46 -2.17 -24.47
C GLU A 129 4.44 -1.53 -23.53
N TYR A 130 4.92 -0.97 -22.43
CA TYR A 130 4.12 -0.40 -21.36
C TYR A 130 4.45 1.09 -21.14
N PRO A 131 3.47 1.94 -20.80
CA PRO A 131 3.72 3.35 -20.47
C PRO A 131 4.52 3.46 -19.17
N GLY A 132 5.45 4.42 -19.09
CA GLY A 132 6.34 4.57 -17.95
C GLY A 132 6.88 5.97 -17.72
N VAL A 133 7.65 6.10 -16.66
CA VAL A 133 8.15 7.36 -16.10
C VAL A 133 9.66 7.28 -15.88
N GLU A 134 10.39 8.30 -16.33
CA GLU A 134 11.80 8.51 -16.02
C GLU A 134 11.99 9.65 -15.01
N LEU A 135 12.65 9.38 -13.88
CA LEU A 135 13.05 10.37 -12.87
C LEU A 135 14.57 10.50 -12.81
N LYS A 136 15.06 11.74 -12.64
CA LYS A 136 16.49 12.05 -12.53
C LYS A 136 17.00 11.99 -11.09
N ARG A 137 18.32 11.86 -10.92
CA ARG A 137 19.04 11.68 -9.63
C ARG A 137 18.68 12.67 -8.52
N ASP A 138 18.17 13.85 -8.84
CA ASP A 138 17.99 14.97 -7.91
C ASP A 138 16.74 14.90 -7.03
N GLN A 139 15.89 13.88 -7.22
CA GLN A 139 14.77 13.56 -6.33
C GLN A 139 14.69 12.09 -5.90
N ILE A 140 15.71 11.29 -6.25
CA ILE A 140 15.77 9.85 -5.97
C ILE A 140 17.09 9.47 -5.30
N SER A 141 17.04 8.51 -4.38
CA SER A 141 18.22 7.84 -3.83
C SER A 141 18.07 6.33 -3.93
N TYR A 142 19.19 5.61 -3.81
CA TYR A 142 19.23 4.16 -3.96
C TYR A 142 19.88 3.55 -2.74
N LEU A 143 19.27 2.51 -2.20
CA LEU A 143 19.76 1.70 -1.09
C LEU A 143 20.01 0.29 -1.62
N LEU A 144 21.15 -0.32 -1.30
CA LEU A 144 21.51 -1.64 -1.79
C LEU A 144 22.37 -2.41 -0.78
N GLU A 145 21.84 -3.53 -0.30
CA GLU A 145 22.55 -4.46 0.58
C GLU A 145 22.38 -5.89 0.03
N GLN A 146 23.22 -6.23 -0.96
CA GLN A 146 23.13 -7.45 -1.79
C GLN A 146 23.13 -8.78 -1.00
N SER A 147 23.50 -8.76 0.28
CA SER A 147 23.44 -9.90 1.21
C SER A 147 22.08 -10.08 1.91
N LYS A 148 21.12 -9.18 1.67
CA LYS A 148 19.73 -9.25 2.15
C LYS A 148 18.74 -9.19 1.00
N HIS A 149 18.96 -8.28 0.06
CA HIS A 149 18.11 -8.09 -1.12
C HIS A 149 19.00 -7.88 -2.36
N PRO A 150 18.87 -8.68 -3.43
CA PRO A 150 19.76 -8.59 -4.60
C PRO A 150 19.55 -7.30 -5.41
N HIS A 151 18.32 -6.77 -5.43
CA HIS A 151 17.93 -5.59 -6.18
C HIS A 151 18.12 -4.29 -5.35
N PRO A 152 18.32 -3.14 -5.99
CA PRO A 152 18.30 -1.87 -5.28
C PRO A 152 16.88 -1.50 -4.86
N ILE A 153 16.75 -0.95 -3.66
CA ILE A 153 15.58 -0.20 -3.24
C ILE A 153 15.78 1.24 -3.69
N VAL A 154 14.79 1.80 -4.37
CA VAL A 154 14.80 3.19 -4.81
C VAL A 154 13.87 3.97 -3.91
N GLN A 155 14.38 5.05 -3.31
CA GLN A 155 13.63 5.98 -2.48
C GLN A 155 13.40 7.26 -3.27
N ILE A 156 12.13 7.61 -3.47
CA ILE A 156 11.67 8.82 -4.15
C ILE A 156 11.14 9.78 -3.08
N SER A 157 11.74 10.97 -2.98
CA SER A 157 11.22 11.99 -2.07
C SER A 157 10.09 12.78 -2.72
N THR A 158 8.96 12.87 -2.01
CA THR A 158 7.74 13.54 -2.46
C THR A 158 7.69 15.01 -2.01
N ARG A 159 6.59 15.72 -2.29
CA ARG A 159 6.33 17.08 -1.77
C ARG A 159 5.67 17.14 -0.38
N SER A 160 4.96 16.10 0.06
CA SER A 160 4.33 16.07 1.40
C SER A 160 5.34 15.83 2.53
N GLY A 161 6.49 15.24 2.20
CA GLY A 161 7.50 14.79 3.16
C GLY A 161 7.56 13.26 3.26
N ASP A 162 6.44 12.58 2.98
CA ASP A 162 6.37 11.13 2.86
C ASP A 162 7.35 10.63 1.77
N GLN A 163 7.82 9.40 1.89
CA GLN A 163 8.77 8.79 0.96
C GLN A 163 8.11 7.59 0.26
N VAL A 164 8.16 7.56 -1.07
CA VAL A 164 7.78 6.36 -1.84
C VAL A 164 9.01 5.52 -2.06
N PHE A 165 8.92 4.24 -1.74
CA PHE A 165 9.96 3.27 -2.01
C PHE A 165 9.50 2.26 -3.05
N MET A 166 10.42 1.80 -3.89
CA MET A 166 10.19 0.77 -4.90
C MET A 166 11.38 -0.20 -4.93
N SER A 167 11.12 -1.49 -5.07
CA SER A 167 12.15 -2.45 -5.44
C SER A 167 11.56 -3.64 -6.19
N VAL A 168 12.31 -4.15 -7.18
CA VAL A 168 12.03 -5.46 -7.77
C VAL A 168 12.12 -6.51 -6.66
N VAL A 169 11.19 -7.46 -6.67
CA VAL A 169 11.22 -8.69 -5.87
C VAL A 169 11.02 -9.86 -6.84
N ASP A 170 11.74 -10.96 -6.64
CA ASP A 170 11.70 -12.11 -7.55
C ASP A 170 10.66 -13.15 -7.10
N GLU A 171 10.25 -13.07 -5.83
CA GLU A 171 9.12 -13.79 -5.25
C GLU A 171 7.76 -13.11 -5.58
N GLU A 172 6.69 -13.91 -5.64
CA GLU A 172 5.33 -13.41 -5.53
C GLU A 172 5.01 -13.10 -4.05
N LEU A 173 4.25 -12.04 -3.80
CA LEU A 173 3.85 -11.61 -2.45
C LEU A 173 2.34 -11.45 -2.39
N ARG A 174 1.68 -12.12 -1.43
CA ARG A 174 0.23 -12.02 -1.21
C ARG A 174 -0.05 -11.56 0.24
N GLU A 175 -1.15 -10.84 0.45
CA GLU A 175 -1.68 -10.49 1.77
C GLU A 175 -0.64 -9.85 2.74
N THR A 176 -0.43 -10.41 3.95
CA THR A 176 0.49 -9.86 4.95
C THR A 176 1.96 -9.91 4.52
N GLU A 177 2.30 -10.72 3.51
CA GLU A 177 3.68 -10.82 3.00
C GLU A 177 4.14 -9.55 2.30
N VAL A 178 3.21 -8.84 1.64
CA VAL A 178 3.46 -7.54 0.99
C VAL A 178 3.95 -6.52 2.04
N LEU A 179 3.25 -6.42 3.17
CA LEU A 179 3.63 -5.57 4.29
C LEU A 179 4.93 -6.06 4.96
N ARG A 180 5.05 -7.37 5.22
CA ARG A 180 6.22 -7.98 5.88
C ARG A 180 7.50 -7.75 5.08
N LYS A 181 7.45 -7.88 3.76
CA LYS A 181 8.58 -7.60 2.85
C LYS A 181 8.88 -6.10 2.80
N ALA A 182 7.87 -5.23 2.76
CA ALA A 182 8.06 -3.78 2.80
C ALA A 182 8.79 -3.36 4.08
N MET A 183 8.38 -3.87 5.25
CA MET A 183 9.06 -3.66 6.53
C MET A 183 10.50 -4.17 6.53
N GLU A 184 10.76 -5.36 5.97
CA GLU A 184 12.11 -5.94 5.87
C GLU A 184 13.05 -5.05 5.04
N LEU A 185 12.62 -4.67 3.83
CA LEU A 185 13.37 -3.80 2.94
C LEU A 185 13.52 -2.38 3.54
N ALA A 186 12.51 -1.89 4.26
CA ALA A 186 12.54 -0.65 5.03
C ALA A 186 13.50 -0.67 6.24
N LEU A 187 14.28 -1.74 6.48
CA LEU A 187 15.45 -1.75 7.38
C LEU A 187 16.79 -1.51 6.66
N ILE A 188 16.88 -1.65 5.33
CA ILE A 188 18.13 -1.46 4.58
C ILE A 188 18.48 0.04 4.52
N ARG A 189 19.73 0.41 4.82
CA ARG A 189 20.19 1.82 4.89
C ARG A 189 21.51 2.10 4.16
N LYS A 190 22.02 1.12 3.40
CA LYS A 190 23.30 1.24 2.69
C LYS A 190 23.11 1.95 1.35
N TYR A 191 23.38 3.24 1.29
CA TYR A 191 23.30 4.03 0.05
C TYR A 191 24.21 3.50 -1.06
N THR A 192 23.76 3.65 -2.31
CA THR A 192 24.55 3.42 -3.52
C THR A 192 24.39 4.53 -4.55
N ASP A 193 25.45 4.76 -5.32
CA ASP A 193 25.52 5.77 -6.36
C ASP A 193 25.63 5.16 -7.77
N ARG A 194 25.48 3.83 -7.91
CA ARG A 194 25.63 3.06 -9.17
C ARG A 194 24.77 3.57 -10.35
N PHE A 195 23.62 4.18 -10.06
CA PHE A 195 22.60 4.55 -11.04
C PHE A 195 22.41 6.07 -11.16
N SER A 196 22.10 6.57 -12.36
CA SER A 196 21.82 7.98 -12.63
C SER A 196 20.34 8.33 -12.54
N GLU A 197 19.46 7.43 -12.99
CA GLU A 197 18.06 7.71 -13.32
C GLU A 197 17.22 6.49 -12.97
N LEU A 198 15.98 6.71 -12.55
CA LEU A 198 14.98 5.66 -12.36
C LEU A 198 14.05 5.62 -13.57
N ARG A 199 13.72 4.42 -14.03
CA ARG A 199 12.64 4.14 -14.97
C ARG A 199 11.68 3.12 -14.37
N PHE A 200 10.38 3.36 -14.43
CA PHE A 200 9.35 2.48 -13.88
C PHE A 200 8.05 2.60 -14.68
N PRO A 201 7.17 1.57 -14.69
CA PRO A 201 5.89 1.63 -15.37
C PRO A 201 4.90 2.58 -14.67
N MET A 202 3.98 3.16 -15.44
CA MET A 202 2.77 3.77 -14.89
C MET A 202 1.84 2.67 -14.37
N VAL A 203 0.95 3.00 -13.43
CA VAL A 203 0.07 2.02 -12.79
C VAL A 203 -1.36 2.56 -12.71
N ASP A 204 -2.33 1.74 -13.11
CA ASP A 204 -3.74 1.87 -12.74
C ASP A 204 -4.21 0.54 -12.11
N LEU A 205 -4.22 0.48 -10.78
CA LEU A 205 -4.58 -0.70 -9.99
C LEU A 205 -5.88 -0.44 -9.23
N GLN A 206 -6.85 -1.33 -9.41
CA GLN A 206 -8.09 -1.35 -8.64
C GLN A 206 -8.35 -2.76 -8.12
N GLU A 207 -8.13 -2.96 -6.83
CA GLU A 207 -8.31 -4.25 -6.13
C GLU A 207 -9.50 -4.17 -5.18
N SER A 208 -10.29 -5.24 -5.09
CA SER A 208 -11.40 -5.37 -4.14
C SER A 208 -11.15 -6.57 -3.23
N VAL A 209 -10.37 -6.36 -2.17
CA VAL A 209 -10.01 -7.39 -1.20
C VAL A 209 -11.22 -7.74 -0.34
N ASN A 210 -11.69 -8.98 -0.47
CA ASN A 210 -12.69 -9.53 0.43
C ASN A 210 -12.01 -9.93 1.75
N LEU A 211 -12.16 -9.09 2.79
CA LEU A 211 -11.62 -9.35 4.13
C LEU A 211 -12.49 -10.36 4.92
N ALA A 212 -13.07 -11.36 4.24
CA ALA A 212 -13.83 -12.45 4.85
C ALA A 212 -13.02 -13.22 5.91
N TRP A 213 -11.68 -13.18 5.86
CA TRP A 213 -10.82 -13.73 6.90
C TRP A 213 -10.96 -13.03 8.27
N LEU A 214 -11.57 -11.84 8.36
CA LEU A 214 -11.94 -11.18 9.62
C LEU A 214 -13.30 -11.65 10.17
N ALA A 215 -14.13 -12.31 9.36
CA ALA A 215 -15.45 -12.73 9.79
C ALA A 215 -15.37 -13.77 10.93
N GLY A 216 -16.36 -13.73 11.83
CA GLY A 216 -16.40 -14.60 13.00
C GLY A 216 -15.44 -14.21 14.14
N MET A 217 -14.61 -13.16 13.98
CA MET A 217 -14.01 -12.50 15.14
C MET A 217 -15.12 -11.95 16.03
N SER A 218 -14.98 -12.14 17.35
CA SER A 218 -16.01 -11.75 18.32
C SER A 218 -15.45 -11.08 19.56
N THR A 219 -16.22 -10.20 20.19
CA THR A 219 -15.93 -9.61 21.51
C THR A 219 -17.17 -9.64 22.40
N GLN A 220 -17.00 -9.35 23.70
CA GLN A 220 -18.07 -9.18 24.66
C GLN A 220 -18.32 -7.70 24.92
N LEU A 221 -19.60 -7.34 25.08
CA LEU A 221 -20.04 -5.99 25.41
C LEU A 221 -19.97 -5.76 26.93
N ALA A 222 -20.16 -4.51 27.36
CA ALA A 222 -20.32 -4.19 28.78
C ALA A 222 -21.57 -4.82 29.44
N ASP A 223 -22.58 -5.20 28.65
CA ASP A 223 -23.80 -5.88 29.10
C ASP A 223 -23.73 -7.43 29.08
N GLY A 224 -22.57 -8.00 28.69
CA GLY A 224 -22.34 -9.44 28.62
C GLY A 224 -22.85 -10.12 27.33
N ARG A 225 -23.51 -9.40 26.40
CA ARG A 225 -23.80 -9.92 25.06
C ARG A 225 -22.50 -10.07 24.25
N SER A 226 -22.56 -10.90 23.21
CA SER A 226 -21.47 -11.03 22.23
C SER A 226 -21.77 -10.24 20.96
N ALA A 227 -20.73 -9.69 20.36
CA ALA A 227 -20.77 -8.98 19.09
C ALA A 227 -19.77 -9.60 18.12
N ILE A 228 -20.17 -9.77 16.86
CA ILE A 228 -19.44 -10.58 15.87
C ILE A 228 -19.24 -9.78 14.58
N ILE A 229 -18.03 -9.81 14.02
CA ILE A 229 -17.79 -9.27 12.66
C ILE A 229 -18.50 -10.18 11.66
N GLY A 230 -19.59 -9.67 11.08
CA GLY A 230 -20.40 -10.39 10.07
C GLY A 230 -19.76 -10.39 8.67
N GLY A 231 -18.86 -9.43 8.42
CA GLY A 231 -18.09 -9.32 7.19
C GLY A 231 -17.29 -8.01 7.15
N ALA A 232 -16.25 -7.98 6.31
CA ALA A 232 -15.43 -6.81 6.05
C ALA A 232 -15.00 -6.81 4.58
N ILE A 233 -14.96 -5.64 3.95
CA ILE A 233 -14.56 -5.44 2.55
C ILE A 233 -13.60 -4.24 2.51
N GLN A 234 -12.50 -4.37 1.78
CA GLN A 234 -11.59 -3.28 1.45
C GLN A 234 -11.56 -3.11 -0.07
N GLN A 235 -11.68 -1.88 -0.56
CA GLN A 235 -11.38 -1.56 -1.95
C GLN A 235 -10.16 -0.64 -2.01
N THR A 236 -9.11 -1.09 -2.66
CA THR A 236 -7.92 -0.30 -2.94
C THR A 236 -8.02 0.29 -4.35
N ARG A 237 -7.75 1.59 -4.49
CA ARG A 237 -7.42 2.22 -5.77
C ARG A 237 -6.03 2.83 -5.64
N PHE A 238 -5.11 2.43 -6.49
CA PHE A 238 -3.74 2.95 -6.52
C PHE A 238 -3.37 3.34 -7.94
N ARG A 239 -2.99 4.60 -8.14
CA ARG A 239 -2.64 5.16 -9.44
C ARG A 239 -1.28 5.84 -9.40
N MET A 240 -0.48 5.70 -10.45
CA MET A 240 0.85 6.29 -10.49
C MET A 240 1.28 6.68 -11.91
N ASN A 241 1.73 7.92 -12.07
CA ASN A 241 2.14 8.47 -13.36
C ASN A 241 3.34 9.44 -13.21
N GLN A 242 3.61 10.24 -14.25
CA GLN A 242 4.70 11.22 -14.30
C GLN A 242 4.59 12.38 -13.29
N ILE A 243 3.47 12.55 -12.57
CA ILE A 243 3.23 13.68 -11.66
C ILE A 243 3.28 13.24 -10.19
N GLY A 244 2.81 12.03 -9.87
CA GLY A 244 2.82 11.48 -8.52
C GLY A 244 2.37 10.02 -8.44
N ALA A 245 2.25 9.53 -7.20
CA ALA A 245 1.51 8.32 -6.84
C ALA A 245 0.31 8.71 -5.98
N ARG A 246 -0.86 8.12 -6.21
CA ARG A 246 -2.13 8.64 -5.72
C ARG A 246 -3.03 7.56 -5.09
N ALA A 247 -3.28 7.75 -3.81
CA ALA A 247 -4.60 7.62 -3.18
C ALA A 247 -5.16 9.00 -2.69
N GLU A 248 -4.73 10.11 -3.32
CA GLU A 248 -5.39 11.46 -3.47
C GLU A 248 -4.70 12.71 -2.80
N SER A 249 -4.51 13.87 -3.51
CA SER A 249 -3.28 14.74 -3.40
C SER A 249 -3.34 16.25 -3.83
N ALA A 250 -2.23 17.01 -3.65
CA ALA A 250 -1.78 18.32 -4.27
C ALA A 250 -0.22 18.52 -4.11
N ALA A 251 0.60 19.59 -4.32
CA ALA A 251 0.62 20.93 -4.98
C ALA A 251 2.12 21.29 -5.41
N VAL A 252 2.60 22.55 -5.64
CA VAL A 252 3.89 22.89 -6.38
C VAL A 252 4.80 24.04 -5.81
N ILE A 253 6.16 23.95 -5.91
CA ILE A 253 7.20 25.01 -6.28
C ILE A 253 8.67 24.45 -6.27
N TYR A 254 9.71 25.20 -6.74
CA TYR A 254 10.98 24.70 -7.35
C TYR A 254 12.31 25.47 -7.08
N VAL A 255 13.47 24.78 -7.11
CA VAL A 255 14.87 25.31 -7.29
C VAL A 255 15.79 24.25 -7.97
N THR A 256 16.92 24.65 -8.59
CA THR A 256 17.98 23.77 -9.15
C THR A 256 19.42 24.28 -8.92
N ARG A 257 20.38 23.35 -8.76
CA ARG A 257 21.84 23.56 -8.95
C ARG A 257 22.46 22.28 -9.55
N GLY A 258 23.46 22.43 -10.43
CA GLY A 258 24.05 21.31 -11.19
C GLY A 258 25.37 20.77 -10.63
N GLY A 259 25.79 19.60 -11.12
CA GLY A 259 27.04 18.92 -10.76
C GLY A 259 27.51 17.94 -11.85
N SER A 260 28.77 17.53 -11.78
CA SER A 260 29.52 16.83 -12.86
C SER A 260 28.88 15.54 -13.40
N LEU A 261 29.03 15.30 -14.70
CA LEU A 261 28.58 14.09 -15.40
C LEU A 261 29.55 12.91 -15.20
N VAL A 262 29.10 11.90 -14.45
CA VAL A 262 29.59 10.52 -14.57
C VAL A 262 28.49 9.71 -15.23
N PHE A 263 28.76 9.08 -16.37
CA PHE A 263 27.80 8.29 -17.15
C PHE A 263 27.44 6.97 -16.45
N LYS A 264 26.61 7.07 -15.43
CA LYS A 264 25.96 5.94 -14.74
C LYS A 264 24.73 5.50 -15.53
N GLN A 265 24.43 4.21 -15.52
CA GLN A 265 23.27 3.67 -16.23
C GLN A 265 21.95 3.99 -15.49
N PRO A 266 20.81 4.08 -16.20
CA PRO A 266 19.50 4.11 -15.58
C PRO A 266 19.19 2.76 -14.92
N TYR A 267 18.59 2.77 -13.74
CA TYR A 267 17.92 1.60 -13.19
C TYR A 267 16.51 1.53 -13.76
N THR A 268 16.11 0.38 -14.30
CA THR A 268 14.79 0.17 -14.89
C THR A 268 14.07 -0.92 -14.11
N ILE A 269 12.85 -0.64 -13.67
CA ILE A 269 11.89 -1.61 -13.19
C ILE A 269 11.10 -2.09 -14.41
N ASP A 270 11.34 -3.34 -14.80
CA ASP A 270 10.89 -3.99 -16.04
C ASP A 270 10.21 -5.36 -15.76
N ARG A 271 9.87 -5.62 -14.48
CA ARG A 271 9.25 -6.85 -13.96
C ARG A 271 8.48 -6.54 -12.67
N PRO A 272 7.73 -7.49 -12.07
CA PRO A 272 7.00 -7.24 -10.82
C PRO A 272 7.84 -6.59 -9.72
N PHE A 273 7.21 -5.70 -8.97
CA PHE A 273 7.89 -4.89 -7.96
C PHE A 273 7.01 -4.65 -6.73
N LEU A 274 7.67 -4.50 -5.59
CA LEU A 274 7.07 -4.03 -4.35
C LEU A 274 7.21 -2.51 -4.27
N LEU A 275 6.11 -1.84 -3.97
CA LEU A 275 6.02 -0.41 -3.67
C LEU A 275 5.51 -0.22 -2.24
N TRP A 276 6.04 0.76 -1.51
CA TRP A 276 5.44 1.19 -0.23
C TRP A 276 5.62 2.69 0.02
N ILE A 277 4.82 3.24 0.93
CA ILE A 277 4.83 4.66 1.31
C ILE A 277 5.06 4.79 2.82
N ASP A 278 6.19 5.38 3.21
CA ASP A 278 6.52 5.66 4.62
C ASP A 278 6.31 7.15 4.94
N ARG A 279 5.77 7.43 6.13
CA ARG A 279 5.66 8.78 6.72
C ARG A 279 6.88 9.10 7.60
N GLY A 280 7.31 10.37 7.55
CA GLY A 280 8.43 10.91 8.34
C GLY A 280 9.73 11.06 7.56
N GLU A 281 10.48 12.14 7.83
CA GLU A 281 11.69 12.49 7.08
C GLU A 281 12.95 11.71 7.55
N ILE A 282 13.52 10.90 6.67
CA ILE A 282 14.78 10.16 6.94
C ILE A 282 16.00 11.06 6.67
N TYR A 283 16.28 12.02 7.55
CA TYR A 283 17.48 12.86 7.46
C TYR A 283 18.76 12.10 7.83
N PHE A 284 19.68 11.97 6.87
CA PHE A 284 21.08 11.52 7.08
C PHE A 284 21.24 10.23 7.90
N GLY A 285 20.26 9.31 7.82
CA GLY A 285 20.30 8.02 8.52
C GLY A 285 19.98 8.09 10.02
N ARG A 286 19.62 9.26 10.56
CA ARG A 286 18.96 9.35 11.87
C ARG A 286 17.45 9.26 11.65
N ARG A 287 16.81 8.28 12.29
CA ARG A 287 15.36 8.33 12.52
C ARG A 287 15.13 9.32 13.65
N ASP A 288 14.37 10.38 13.41
CA ASP A 288 13.59 10.94 14.50
C ASP A 288 12.57 9.88 14.93
N ARG A 289 12.34 9.75 16.24
CA ARG A 289 11.41 8.78 16.82
C ARG A 289 10.07 9.38 17.18
N GLU A 290 9.96 10.71 17.22
CA GLU A 290 8.78 11.39 17.76
C GLU A 290 7.63 11.46 16.74
N HIS A 291 7.92 11.32 15.44
CA HIS A 291 6.95 11.47 14.34
C HIS A 291 7.08 10.36 13.26
N GLN A 292 7.41 9.12 13.66
CA GLN A 292 7.51 7.97 12.74
C GLN A 292 6.51 6.87 13.10
N LEU A 293 5.66 6.53 12.12
CA LEU A 293 4.71 5.42 12.21
C LEU A 293 5.42 4.07 12.43
N ASN A 294 4.71 3.12 13.04
CA ASN A 294 5.18 1.75 13.21
C ASN A 294 5.22 0.96 11.89
N PHE A 295 4.43 1.36 10.89
CA PHE A 295 4.29 0.69 9.60
C PHE A 295 4.22 1.69 8.43
N PRO A 296 4.52 1.24 7.18
CA PRO A 296 4.13 1.98 5.98
C PRO A 296 2.64 2.28 5.97
N LEU A 297 2.25 3.46 5.46
CA LEU A 297 0.85 3.83 5.21
C LEU A 297 0.18 2.83 4.25
N PHE A 298 0.94 2.45 3.21
CA PHE A 298 0.47 1.60 2.12
C PHE A 298 1.61 0.74 1.59
N ALA A 299 1.32 -0.49 1.19
CA ALA A 299 2.23 -1.36 0.45
C ALA A 299 1.47 -2.10 -0.68
N ALA A 300 2.13 -2.32 -1.81
CA ALA A 300 1.57 -3.00 -2.98
C ALA A 300 2.64 -3.82 -3.71
N TYR A 301 2.34 -5.08 -4.00
CA TYR A 301 3.03 -5.87 -5.02
C TYR A 301 2.31 -5.67 -6.36
N ILE A 302 3.04 -5.27 -7.40
CA ILE A 302 2.46 -4.78 -8.67
C ILE A 302 3.06 -5.54 -9.84
N THR A 303 2.20 -6.20 -10.63
CA THR A 303 2.54 -7.03 -11.80
C THR A 303 2.11 -6.36 -13.12
N PRO A 304 2.58 -6.83 -14.30
CA PRO A 304 2.33 -6.17 -15.60
C PRO A 304 0.86 -5.96 -15.97
N GLU A 305 -0.05 -6.76 -15.41
CA GLU A 305 -1.50 -6.63 -15.66
C GLU A 305 -2.07 -5.25 -15.32
N HIS A 306 -1.41 -4.50 -14.43
CA HIS A 306 -1.80 -3.16 -13.97
C HIS A 306 -0.93 -2.02 -14.54
N TRP A 307 0.03 -2.33 -15.44
CA TRP A 307 0.95 -1.32 -15.98
C TRP A 307 0.30 -0.51 -17.12
N LYS A 308 -0.44 0.52 -16.74
CA LYS A 308 -1.26 1.35 -17.64
C LYS A 308 -1.10 2.81 -17.26
N ASP A 309 -1.31 3.71 -18.21
CA ASP A 309 -1.41 5.14 -17.91
C ASP A 309 -2.77 5.38 -17.23
N PRO A 310 -2.82 5.79 -15.95
CA PRO A 310 -4.08 6.12 -15.28
C PRO A 310 -4.69 7.44 -15.75
N GLY A 311 -4.02 8.18 -16.65
CA GLY A 311 -4.45 9.47 -17.16
C GLY A 311 -4.21 10.60 -16.16
N ASP A 312 -5.17 11.53 -16.07
CA ASP A 312 -5.20 12.43 -14.92
C ASP A 312 -5.53 11.63 -13.66
N ILE A 313 -4.61 11.68 -12.71
CA ILE A 313 -4.82 11.07 -11.41
C ILE A 313 -5.52 12.05 -10.47
N GLY A 314 -5.28 13.38 -10.56
CA GLY A 314 -5.82 14.41 -9.64
C GLY A 314 -4.84 14.84 -8.53
N VAL A 315 -3.59 15.16 -8.87
CA VAL A 315 -2.50 15.57 -7.94
C VAL A 315 -1.92 16.95 -8.23
#